data_AF-A0A1Y3NJW6-F1
#
_entry.id   AF-A0A1Y3NJW6-F1
#
_cell.length_a   1.000
_cell.length_b   1.000
_cell.length_c   1.000
_cell.angle_alpha   90.00
_cell.angle_beta   90.00
_cell.angle_gamma   90.00
#
_symmetry.space_group_name_H-M   'P 1'
#
loop_
_entity.id
_entity.type
_entity.pdbx_description
1 polymer ?
#
loop_
_entity_poly.entity_id
_entity_poly.type
_entity_poly.pdbx_seq_one_letter_code
_entity_poly.pdbx_strand_id
1 'polypeptide(L)'
;MSDQHIQFKNITLLNSSTLIHGNNFNMNILDSIFTNITSKISIPVVTDSKYSSINISNTTFSNLNLIYGLIDGESKYTLENVKFTNIKTNSKYLLNFMYNDIYINQIDVENISCIGEENDASFILLNSGEIKSKLTIKNSKMINNNSNGSFIRINGESSELILENTTFDNIISYGSVIQSESKMLKLSISKINFTNNKNTDKFGCGNLQFNNNIDLSIQNSNFYKNICKKNGGTICLKNLMEMKFNLNSNLFIENKASNGGALYIKDNTNSNKYYDNVYFLMSNNSFNKNVAEDFGGAIFLEFNNEYNINMNNNYFILNNAGIMGGGLYSHYLNTNSITSQITLNIDDIDLITNYNLIGNIGSFTNGHCELNNFRIFANPKNYTLNISIENYNNIIIKSNEIEIEVLDCNDNQIRMYDKKGILYCENAKCNDDCPINTSAECIPYYKENINIANINICSCLNGYGGSNCENNILSLIISSQSTSASASASASNDNINSNSNISQNSSTNSQRNNCLIKEKNKNIEIILNQNCFIGTNYNKE
;
A
#
# COMPACT_ATOMS: atom_id res chain seq x y z
N MET A 1 -24.83 -46.15 17.37
CA MET A 1 -24.54 -46.11 15.92
C MET A 1 -25.46 -47.10 15.27
N SER A 2 -26.26 -46.71 14.29
CA SER A 2 -27.13 -47.68 13.62
C SER A 2 -26.28 -48.53 12.68
N ASP A 3 -26.63 -49.82 12.56
CA ASP A 3 -26.00 -50.75 11.62
C ASP A 3 -26.46 -50.51 10.16
N GLN A 4 -27.18 -49.41 9.89
CA GLN A 4 -27.70 -49.14 8.57
C GLN A 4 -26.58 -48.61 7.66
N HIS A 5 -26.23 -49.44 6.69
CA HIS A 5 -25.25 -49.13 5.66
C HIS A 5 -25.93 -49.11 4.30
N ILE A 6 -25.71 -48.03 3.55
CA ILE A 6 -26.28 -47.80 2.22
C ILE A 6 -25.12 -47.59 1.25
N GLN A 7 -25.13 -48.34 0.16
CA GLN A 7 -24.08 -48.26 -0.85
C GLN A 7 -24.66 -48.05 -2.25
N PHE A 8 -24.23 -46.97 -2.89
CA PHE A 8 -24.43 -46.70 -4.30
C PHE A 8 -23.09 -46.90 -5.02
N LYS A 9 -23.03 -47.80 -5.99
CA LYS A 9 -21.79 -48.07 -6.73
C LYS A 9 -22.07 -48.23 -8.22
N ASN A 10 -21.26 -47.57 -9.04
CA ASN A 10 -21.34 -47.66 -10.51
C ASN A 10 -22.73 -47.30 -11.05
N ILE A 11 -23.36 -46.28 -10.45
CA ILE A 11 -24.68 -45.80 -10.87
C ILE A 11 -24.56 -44.54 -11.72
N THR A 12 -25.53 -44.33 -12.60
CA THR A 12 -25.72 -43.06 -13.32
C THR A 12 -27.12 -42.52 -13.01
N LEU A 13 -27.18 -41.31 -12.48
CA LEU A 13 -28.41 -40.61 -12.14
C LEU A 13 -28.63 -39.44 -13.11
N LEU A 14 -29.78 -39.47 -13.79
CA LEU A 14 -30.21 -38.50 -14.80
C LEU A 14 -31.53 -37.88 -14.39
N ASN A 15 -31.65 -36.55 -14.44
CA ASN A 15 -32.89 -35.83 -14.14
C ASN A 15 -33.58 -36.28 -12.83
N SER A 16 -32.82 -36.73 -11.84
CA SER A 16 -33.35 -37.24 -10.57
C SER A 16 -33.65 -36.10 -9.60
N SER A 17 -34.58 -36.35 -8.68
CA SER A 17 -34.70 -35.58 -7.44
C SER A 17 -33.66 -36.04 -6.39
N THR A 18 -33.84 -35.61 -5.14
CA THR A 18 -33.07 -36.05 -3.97
C THR A 18 -32.84 -37.56 -3.95
N LEU A 19 -31.57 -37.97 -3.82
CA LEU A 19 -31.16 -39.37 -3.77
C LEU A 19 -31.61 -40.04 -2.48
N ILE A 20 -31.31 -39.41 -1.33
CA ILE A 20 -31.70 -39.95 -0.03
C ILE A 20 -32.09 -38.86 0.96
N HIS A 21 -32.99 -39.22 1.86
CA HIS A 21 -33.34 -38.46 3.05
C HIS A 21 -33.40 -39.42 4.24
N GLY A 22 -32.91 -39.00 5.41
CA GLY A 22 -32.88 -39.82 6.63
C GLY A 22 -31.70 -39.47 7.54
N ASN A 23 -31.64 -40.06 8.73
CA ASN A 23 -30.59 -39.78 9.73
C ASN A 23 -29.96 -41.07 10.26
N ASN A 24 -28.81 -40.93 10.92
CA ASN A 24 -28.11 -42.01 11.64
C ASN A 24 -27.67 -43.19 10.77
N PHE A 25 -27.19 -43.00 9.55
CA PHE A 25 -26.71 -44.10 8.69
C PHE A 25 -25.27 -43.89 8.21
N ASN A 26 -24.70 -44.94 7.62
CA ASN A 26 -23.45 -44.87 6.88
C ASN A 26 -23.73 -44.99 5.39
N MET A 27 -23.21 -44.06 4.58
CA MET A 27 -23.42 -44.04 3.14
C MET A 27 -22.11 -44.02 2.37
N ASN A 28 -22.03 -44.86 1.33
CA ASN A 28 -20.96 -44.84 0.35
C ASN A 28 -21.52 -44.59 -1.05
N ILE A 29 -21.03 -43.57 -1.75
CA ILE A 29 -21.28 -43.31 -3.17
C ILE A 29 -19.95 -43.49 -3.92
N LEU A 30 -19.84 -44.54 -4.72
CA LEU A 30 -18.59 -44.95 -5.35
C LEU A 30 -18.74 -45.03 -6.87
N ASP A 31 -17.74 -44.57 -7.61
CA ASP A 31 -17.62 -44.78 -9.06
C ASP A 31 -18.88 -44.35 -9.84
N SER A 32 -19.54 -43.25 -9.43
CA SER A 32 -20.89 -42.90 -9.88
C SER A 32 -20.94 -41.59 -10.67
N ILE A 33 -22.03 -41.38 -11.43
CA ILE A 33 -22.23 -40.18 -12.25
C ILE A 33 -23.59 -39.57 -11.94
N PHE A 34 -23.61 -38.28 -11.62
CA PHE A 34 -24.80 -37.46 -11.47
C PHE A 34 -24.75 -36.41 -12.58
N THR A 35 -25.66 -36.46 -13.53
CA THR A 35 -25.61 -35.54 -14.68
C THR A 35 -26.97 -35.09 -15.16
N ASN A 36 -27.02 -33.88 -15.72
CA ASN A 36 -28.22 -33.26 -16.28
C ASN A 36 -29.39 -33.29 -15.27
N ILE A 37 -29.18 -32.73 -14.08
CA ILE A 37 -30.23 -32.64 -13.06
C ILE A 37 -30.70 -31.20 -12.97
N THR A 38 -32.00 -31.00 -13.14
CA THR A 38 -32.65 -29.72 -12.84
C THR A 38 -33.55 -29.89 -11.61
N SER A 39 -33.06 -29.48 -10.44
CA SER A 39 -33.84 -29.58 -9.20
C SER A 39 -34.82 -28.42 -9.09
N LYS A 40 -36.11 -28.73 -8.92
CA LYS A 40 -37.19 -27.75 -8.67
C LYS A 40 -37.64 -27.72 -7.21
N ILE A 41 -37.00 -28.51 -6.35
CA ILE A 41 -37.37 -28.65 -4.95
C ILE A 41 -36.29 -28.05 -4.05
N SER A 42 -36.70 -27.59 -2.87
CA SER A 42 -35.84 -26.98 -1.85
C SER A 42 -35.19 -28.02 -0.94
N ILE A 43 -34.72 -29.13 -1.51
CA ILE A 43 -34.05 -30.23 -0.80
C ILE A 43 -32.77 -30.55 -1.56
N PRO A 44 -31.65 -30.90 -0.88
CA PRO A 44 -30.41 -31.25 -1.57
C PRO A 44 -30.57 -32.43 -2.52
N VAL A 45 -29.78 -32.45 -3.59
CA VAL A 45 -29.84 -33.54 -4.58
C VAL A 45 -29.25 -34.84 -4.04
N VAL A 46 -28.21 -34.79 -3.20
CA VAL A 46 -27.61 -36.01 -2.63
C VAL A 46 -28.26 -36.35 -1.29
N THR A 47 -28.15 -35.46 -0.31
CA THR A 47 -28.59 -35.73 1.06
C THR A 47 -28.60 -34.48 1.93
N ASP A 48 -29.47 -34.48 2.95
CA ASP A 48 -29.58 -33.53 4.06
C ASP A 48 -29.41 -34.20 5.45
N SER A 49 -28.82 -35.40 5.47
CA SER A 49 -28.76 -36.26 6.65
C SER A 49 -28.05 -35.65 7.85
N LYS A 50 -28.51 -36.05 9.04
CA LYS A 50 -27.87 -35.76 10.33
C LYS A 50 -27.25 -37.01 10.95
N TYR A 51 -26.21 -36.81 11.73
CA TYR A 51 -25.55 -37.85 12.54
C TYR A 51 -25.11 -39.07 11.72
N SER A 52 -24.78 -38.85 10.44
CA SER A 52 -24.42 -39.89 9.49
C SER A 52 -22.95 -39.77 9.09
N SER A 53 -22.40 -40.82 8.48
CA SER A 53 -21.06 -40.80 7.87
C SER A 53 -21.19 -41.06 6.38
N ILE A 54 -20.76 -40.11 5.55
CA ILE A 54 -21.01 -40.13 4.11
C ILE A 54 -19.67 -40.04 3.37
N ASN A 55 -19.36 -41.09 2.63
CA ASN A 55 -18.17 -41.18 1.80
C ASN A 55 -18.56 -41.13 0.33
N ILE A 56 -17.98 -40.19 -0.42
CA ILE A 56 -18.18 -40.07 -1.86
C ILE A 56 -16.82 -40.18 -2.51
N SER A 57 -16.64 -41.18 -3.39
CA SER A 57 -15.39 -41.34 -4.11
C SER A 57 -15.56 -41.68 -5.58
N ASN A 58 -14.56 -41.28 -6.38
CA ASN A 58 -14.50 -41.52 -7.83
C ASN A 58 -15.81 -41.12 -8.55
N THR A 59 -16.44 -40.03 -8.10
CA THR A 59 -17.80 -39.66 -8.52
C THR A 59 -17.79 -38.33 -9.26
N THR A 60 -18.61 -38.22 -10.31
CA THR A 60 -18.74 -37.00 -11.11
C THR A 60 -20.14 -36.39 -10.95
N PHE A 61 -20.18 -35.10 -10.62
CA PHE A 61 -21.35 -34.25 -10.63
C PHE A 61 -21.21 -33.24 -11.78
N SER A 62 -22.11 -33.30 -12.78
CA SER A 62 -21.98 -32.48 -14.00
C SER A 62 -23.30 -31.92 -14.50
N ASN A 63 -23.30 -30.71 -15.07
CA ASN A 63 -24.46 -30.10 -15.71
C ASN A 63 -25.71 -30.07 -14.79
N LEU A 64 -25.52 -29.56 -13.57
CA LEU A 64 -26.60 -29.47 -12.59
C LEU A 64 -27.13 -28.04 -12.51
N ASN A 65 -28.45 -27.87 -12.49
CA ASN A 65 -29.12 -26.59 -12.28
C ASN A 65 -30.06 -26.72 -11.07
N LEU A 66 -29.64 -26.19 -9.93
CA LEU A 66 -30.24 -26.48 -8.64
C LEU A 66 -30.90 -25.24 -8.04
N ILE A 67 -32.15 -25.36 -7.60
CA ILE A 67 -32.76 -24.34 -6.73
C ILE A 67 -32.13 -24.36 -5.34
N TYR A 68 -31.75 -25.54 -4.84
CA TYR A 68 -31.09 -25.74 -3.54
C TYR A 68 -29.63 -26.22 -3.68
N GLY A 69 -29.03 -26.66 -2.57
CA GLY A 69 -27.68 -27.25 -2.55
C GLY A 69 -27.61 -28.66 -3.13
N LEU A 70 -26.40 -29.21 -3.18
CA LEU A 70 -26.12 -30.60 -3.53
C LEU A 70 -26.05 -31.47 -2.27
N ILE A 71 -25.39 -30.97 -1.23
CA ILE A 71 -25.21 -31.61 0.07
C ILE A 71 -25.57 -30.60 1.17
N ASP A 72 -26.29 -31.07 2.19
CA ASP A 72 -26.57 -30.34 3.42
C ASP A 72 -26.51 -31.29 4.63
N GLY A 73 -26.55 -30.74 5.85
CA GLY A 73 -26.80 -31.49 7.07
C GLY A 73 -25.65 -31.53 8.08
N GLU A 74 -25.88 -32.28 9.15
CA GLU A 74 -25.03 -32.40 10.35
C GLU A 74 -24.29 -33.74 10.36
N SER A 75 -23.72 -34.12 9.21
CA SER A 75 -23.05 -35.40 9.00
C SER A 75 -21.55 -35.22 8.75
N LYS A 76 -20.79 -36.29 8.93
CA LYS A 76 -19.37 -36.35 8.55
C LYS A 76 -19.26 -36.66 7.06
N TYR A 77 -18.36 -35.96 6.37
CA TYR A 77 -18.15 -36.16 4.93
C TYR A 77 -16.68 -36.43 4.60
N THR A 78 -16.49 -37.40 3.71
CA THR A 78 -15.21 -37.66 3.04
C THR A 78 -15.43 -37.67 1.54
N LEU A 79 -14.79 -36.73 0.84
CA LEU A 79 -14.84 -36.60 -0.61
C LEU A 79 -13.45 -36.92 -1.19
N GLU A 80 -13.35 -37.99 -1.99
CA GLU A 80 -12.08 -38.43 -2.57
C GLU A 80 -12.19 -38.62 -4.08
N ASN A 81 -11.34 -37.94 -4.86
CA ASN A 81 -11.39 -38.04 -6.33
C ASN A 81 -12.79 -37.73 -6.90
N VAL A 82 -13.33 -36.56 -6.52
CA VAL A 82 -14.68 -36.11 -6.91
C VAL A 82 -14.60 -34.93 -7.87
N LYS A 83 -15.37 -35.00 -8.96
CA LYS A 83 -15.41 -33.95 -9.97
C LYS A 83 -16.74 -33.19 -9.94
N PHE A 84 -16.68 -31.87 -9.88
CA PHE A 84 -17.82 -30.96 -9.97
C PHE A 84 -17.65 -30.07 -11.21
N THR A 85 -18.56 -30.16 -12.18
CA THR A 85 -18.46 -29.43 -13.45
C THR A 85 -19.78 -28.81 -13.89
N ASN A 86 -19.75 -27.56 -14.33
CA ASN A 86 -20.93 -26.87 -14.91
C ASN A 86 -22.15 -26.96 -13.97
N ILE A 87 -21.98 -26.57 -12.71
CA ILE A 87 -23.07 -26.58 -11.72
C ILE A 87 -23.49 -25.15 -11.45
N LYS A 88 -24.78 -24.89 -11.59
CA LYS A 88 -25.41 -23.64 -11.18
C LYS A 88 -26.33 -23.91 -10.00
N THR A 89 -26.20 -23.14 -8.93
CA THR A 89 -27.14 -23.18 -7.81
C THR A 89 -27.64 -21.78 -7.46
N ASN A 90 -28.92 -21.68 -7.14
CA ASN A 90 -29.54 -20.48 -6.58
C ASN A 90 -29.64 -20.51 -5.04
N SER A 91 -29.02 -21.52 -4.41
CA SER A 91 -28.95 -21.67 -2.97
C SER A 91 -27.91 -20.75 -2.35
N LYS A 92 -27.97 -20.62 -1.02
CA LYS A 92 -26.89 -20.05 -0.20
C LYS A 92 -25.60 -20.88 -0.28
N TYR A 93 -25.70 -22.15 -0.62
CA TYR A 93 -24.54 -23.03 -0.71
C TYR A 93 -24.76 -24.17 -1.70
N LEU A 94 -23.67 -24.67 -2.29
CA LEU A 94 -23.68 -25.96 -2.97
C LEU A 94 -23.43 -27.11 -1.98
N LEU A 95 -22.46 -26.96 -1.09
CA LEU A 95 -22.10 -27.92 -0.05
C LEU A 95 -22.17 -27.24 1.31
N ASN A 96 -23.12 -27.65 2.15
CA ASN A 96 -23.21 -27.18 3.53
C ASN A 96 -22.87 -28.29 4.52
N PHE A 97 -22.00 -27.94 5.46
CA PHE A 97 -21.48 -28.84 6.48
C PHE A 97 -21.64 -28.21 7.85
N MET A 98 -22.32 -28.92 8.75
CA MET A 98 -22.55 -28.44 10.11
C MET A 98 -21.89 -29.35 11.15
N TYR A 99 -21.23 -28.73 12.12
CA TYR A 99 -20.78 -29.32 13.38
C TYR A 99 -19.75 -30.46 13.29
N ASN A 100 -19.33 -30.86 12.09
CA ASN A 100 -18.47 -32.02 11.90
C ASN A 100 -17.22 -31.71 11.10
N ASP A 101 -16.22 -32.55 11.28
CA ASP A 101 -15.00 -32.53 10.47
C ASP A 101 -15.28 -33.03 9.05
N ILE A 102 -14.72 -32.31 8.09
CA ILE A 102 -14.89 -32.56 6.67
C ILE A 102 -13.51 -32.77 6.03
N TYR A 103 -13.39 -33.86 5.28
CA TYR A 103 -12.18 -34.21 4.56
C TYR A 103 -12.43 -34.25 3.05
N ILE A 104 -11.67 -33.46 2.31
CA ILE A 104 -11.75 -33.32 0.86
C ILE A 104 -10.35 -33.54 0.28
N ASN A 105 -10.21 -34.49 -0.62
CA ASN A 105 -8.95 -34.82 -1.25
C ASN A 105 -9.13 -35.10 -2.74
N GLN A 106 -8.25 -34.52 -3.57
CA GLN A 106 -8.27 -34.70 -5.02
C GLN A 106 -9.62 -34.34 -5.66
N ILE A 107 -10.17 -33.16 -5.35
CA ILE A 107 -11.38 -32.69 -6.05
C ILE A 107 -11.03 -31.77 -7.21
N ASP A 108 -11.79 -31.90 -8.30
CA ASP A 108 -11.74 -31.02 -9.46
C ASP A 108 -13.05 -30.23 -9.54
N VAL A 109 -12.97 -28.91 -9.38
CA VAL A 109 -14.12 -28.00 -9.36
C VAL A 109 -14.00 -26.99 -10.48
N GLU A 110 -14.90 -27.05 -11.45
CA GLU A 110 -14.82 -26.21 -12.66
C GLU A 110 -16.20 -25.67 -13.06
N ASN A 111 -16.25 -24.39 -13.43
CA ASN A 111 -17.45 -23.71 -13.91
C ASN A 111 -18.64 -23.83 -12.96
N ILE A 112 -18.39 -23.64 -11.65
CA ILE A 112 -19.44 -23.55 -10.65
C ILE A 112 -19.93 -22.11 -10.56
N SER A 113 -21.25 -21.93 -10.52
CA SER A 113 -21.90 -20.63 -10.37
C SER A 113 -22.89 -20.67 -9.20
N CYS A 114 -22.50 -20.03 -8.09
CA CYS A 114 -23.35 -19.89 -6.91
C CYS A 114 -24.02 -18.51 -6.95
N ILE A 115 -25.26 -18.45 -7.45
CA ILE A 115 -25.98 -17.20 -7.75
C ILE A 115 -27.08 -16.86 -6.73
N GLY A 116 -27.07 -17.49 -5.55
CA GLY A 116 -28.01 -17.20 -4.48
C GLY A 116 -27.92 -15.76 -3.95
N GLU A 117 -28.55 -15.52 -2.79
CA GLU A 117 -28.57 -14.21 -2.13
C GLU A 117 -27.17 -13.59 -2.01
N GLU A 118 -27.11 -12.27 -2.21
CA GLU A 118 -25.87 -11.48 -2.15
C GLU A 118 -25.16 -11.72 -0.80
N ASN A 119 -23.85 -11.96 -0.86
CA ASN A 119 -22.94 -12.27 0.26
C ASN A 119 -23.07 -13.65 0.92
N ASP A 120 -24.21 -14.34 0.76
CA ASP A 120 -24.43 -15.64 1.41
C ASP A 120 -24.08 -16.83 0.51
N ALA A 121 -24.18 -16.66 -0.81
CA ALA A 121 -23.90 -17.73 -1.76
C ALA A 121 -22.44 -18.23 -1.67
N SER A 122 -22.26 -19.56 -1.62
CA SER A 122 -20.95 -20.21 -1.50
C SER A 122 -20.91 -21.58 -2.19
N PHE A 123 -19.72 -22.03 -2.58
CA PHE A 123 -19.53 -23.43 -2.97
C PHE A 123 -19.49 -24.33 -1.73
N ILE A 124 -18.67 -23.96 -0.73
CA ILE A 124 -18.61 -24.64 0.56
C ILE A 124 -18.97 -23.66 1.67
N LEU A 125 -19.94 -24.06 2.51
CA LEU A 125 -20.19 -23.47 3.81
C LEU A 125 -19.89 -24.50 4.90
N LEU A 126 -18.92 -24.20 5.77
CA LEU A 126 -18.71 -24.90 7.02
C LEU A 126 -19.23 -24.05 8.17
N ASN A 127 -20.13 -24.59 8.98
CA ASN A 127 -20.59 -23.97 10.22
C ASN A 127 -20.24 -24.87 11.42
N SER A 128 -19.28 -24.43 12.24
CA SER A 128 -18.86 -25.17 13.43
C SER A 128 -19.83 -25.05 14.60
N GLY A 129 -20.75 -24.07 14.57
CA GLY A 129 -21.60 -23.76 15.71
C GLY A 129 -20.78 -23.43 16.95
N GLU A 130 -21.14 -24.01 18.09
CA GLU A 130 -20.44 -23.84 19.37
C GLU A 130 -19.27 -24.80 19.56
N ILE A 131 -19.07 -25.74 18.63
CA ILE A 131 -18.02 -26.75 18.75
C ILE A 131 -16.88 -26.49 17.77
N LYS A 132 -15.74 -27.13 18.03
CA LYS A 132 -14.61 -27.13 17.11
C LYS A 132 -14.91 -28.05 15.93
N SER A 133 -14.80 -27.53 14.71
CA SER A 133 -14.82 -28.35 13.50
C SER A 133 -13.62 -28.07 12.60
N LYS A 134 -13.30 -29.03 11.74
CA LYS A 134 -12.14 -28.97 10.84
C LYS A 134 -12.55 -29.17 9.39
N LEU A 135 -12.15 -28.27 8.50
CA LEU A 135 -12.19 -28.45 7.05
C LEU A 135 -10.78 -28.72 6.52
N THR A 136 -10.58 -29.87 5.88
CA THR A 136 -9.33 -30.23 5.21
C THR A 136 -9.54 -30.36 3.72
N ILE A 137 -8.78 -29.61 2.91
CA ILE A 137 -8.79 -29.69 1.44
C ILE A 137 -7.35 -29.93 0.97
N LYS A 138 -7.14 -31.05 0.27
CA LYS A 138 -5.81 -31.44 -0.23
C LYS A 138 -5.82 -31.80 -1.70
N ASN A 139 -4.70 -31.57 -2.39
CA ASN A 139 -4.43 -32.08 -3.74
C ASN A 139 -5.53 -31.70 -4.76
N SER A 140 -6.17 -30.55 -4.59
CA SER A 140 -7.41 -30.21 -5.29
C SER A 140 -7.23 -29.06 -6.29
N LYS A 141 -8.19 -28.90 -7.21
CA LYS A 141 -8.18 -27.88 -8.26
C LYS A 141 -9.54 -27.19 -8.33
N MET A 142 -9.56 -25.87 -8.27
CA MET A 142 -10.78 -25.05 -8.36
C MET A 142 -10.57 -23.93 -9.37
N ILE A 143 -11.22 -24.03 -10.54
CA ILE A 143 -10.94 -23.15 -11.69
C ILE A 143 -12.22 -22.58 -12.31
N ASN A 144 -12.18 -21.31 -12.75
CA ASN A 144 -13.25 -20.65 -13.50
C ASN A 144 -14.59 -20.63 -12.75
N ASN A 145 -14.56 -20.33 -11.46
CA ASN A 145 -15.75 -20.36 -10.62
C ASN A 145 -16.27 -18.95 -10.33
N ASN A 146 -17.58 -18.84 -10.11
CA ASN A 146 -18.25 -17.60 -9.75
C ASN A 146 -19.14 -17.78 -8.51
N SER A 147 -19.12 -16.82 -7.59
CA SER A 147 -19.99 -16.79 -6.41
C SER A 147 -20.51 -15.40 -6.09
N ASN A 148 -21.80 -15.27 -5.77
CA ASN A 148 -22.42 -14.03 -5.26
C ASN A 148 -22.07 -13.73 -3.79
N GLY A 149 -21.30 -14.60 -3.15
CA GLY A 149 -20.69 -14.40 -1.84
C GLY A 149 -19.28 -14.96 -1.83
N SER A 150 -18.83 -15.41 -0.66
CA SER A 150 -17.52 -16.07 -0.54
C SER A 150 -17.55 -17.49 -1.13
N PHE A 151 -16.52 -17.89 -1.87
CA PHE A 151 -16.53 -19.21 -2.54
C PHE A 151 -16.42 -20.36 -1.51
N ILE A 152 -15.57 -20.18 -0.50
CA ILE A 152 -15.49 -21.03 0.69
C ILE A 152 -15.74 -20.13 1.91
N ARG A 153 -16.73 -20.46 2.72
CA ARG A 153 -17.10 -19.71 3.94
C ARG A 153 -17.03 -20.62 5.16
N ILE A 154 -16.44 -20.10 6.24
CA ILE A 154 -16.28 -20.79 7.51
C ILE A 154 -16.84 -19.92 8.64
N ASN A 155 -17.80 -20.45 9.38
CA ASN A 155 -18.48 -19.77 10.48
C ASN A 155 -18.42 -20.61 11.76
N GLY A 156 -18.57 -19.97 12.93
CA GLY A 156 -18.74 -20.63 14.23
C GLY A 156 -17.85 -20.07 15.34
N GLU A 157 -17.78 -20.75 16.48
CA GLU A 157 -16.96 -20.35 17.62
C GLU A 157 -15.48 -20.74 17.43
N SER A 158 -15.22 -21.94 16.94
CA SER A 158 -13.87 -22.48 16.76
C SER A 158 -13.77 -23.34 15.50
N SER A 159 -12.84 -23.01 14.61
CA SER A 159 -12.66 -23.73 13.36
C SER A 159 -11.19 -23.95 13.03
N GLU A 160 -10.90 -25.08 12.38
CA GLU A 160 -9.60 -25.39 11.81
C GLU A 160 -9.72 -25.56 10.29
N LEU A 161 -8.90 -24.84 9.53
CA LEU A 161 -8.83 -24.97 8.07
C LEU A 161 -7.43 -25.42 7.66
N ILE A 162 -7.36 -26.50 6.89
CA ILE A 162 -6.13 -27.01 6.28
C ILE A 162 -6.28 -26.99 4.77
N LEU A 163 -5.41 -26.24 4.09
CA LEU A 163 -5.29 -26.22 2.63
C LEU A 163 -3.88 -26.67 2.24
N GLU A 164 -3.79 -27.75 1.47
CA GLU A 164 -2.49 -28.30 1.05
C GLU A 164 -2.50 -28.67 -0.43
N ASN A 165 -1.44 -28.29 -1.17
CA ASN A 165 -1.23 -28.70 -2.56
C ASN A 165 -2.49 -28.46 -3.44
N THR A 166 -3.06 -27.26 -3.35
CA THR A 166 -4.35 -26.94 -3.97
C THR A 166 -4.23 -25.73 -4.88
N THR A 167 -4.90 -25.77 -6.03
CA THR A 167 -4.93 -24.66 -7.00
C THR A 167 -6.30 -23.97 -6.98
N PHE A 168 -6.28 -22.65 -6.83
CA PHE A 168 -7.43 -21.75 -7.00
C PHE A 168 -7.10 -20.79 -8.13
N ASP A 169 -7.77 -20.92 -9.27
CA ASP A 169 -7.50 -20.10 -10.45
C ASP A 169 -8.77 -19.47 -11.03
N ASN A 170 -8.71 -18.18 -11.33
CA ASN A 170 -9.79 -17.44 -11.97
C ASN A 170 -11.15 -17.60 -11.24
N ILE A 171 -11.13 -17.47 -9.91
CA ILE A 171 -12.36 -17.42 -9.10
C ILE A 171 -12.78 -15.96 -8.96
N ILE A 172 -14.00 -15.66 -9.38
CA ILE A 172 -14.61 -14.34 -9.22
C ILE A 172 -15.67 -14.46 -8.13
N SER A 173 -15.56 -13.65 -7.09
CA SER A 173 -16.52 -13.65 -5.98
C SER A 173 -17.00 -12.24 -5.66
N TYR A 174 -18.25 -12.11 -5.24
CA TYR A 174 -18.79 -10.92 -4.60
C TYR A 174 -18.64 -11.06 -3.08
N GLY A 175 -17.38 -11.10 -2.66
CA GLY A 175 -16.92 -11.58 -1.37
C GLY A 175 -15.51 -12.15 -1.53
N SER A 176 -14.91 -12.62 -0.45
CA SER A 176 -13.57 -13.21 -0.49
C SER A 176 -13.65 -14.63 -1.04
N VAL A 177 -12.67 -15.09 -1.81
CA VAL A 177 -12.67 -16.50 -2.27
C VAL A 177 -12.70 -17.46 -1.08
N ILE A 178 -11.94 -17.16 -0.02
CA ILE A 178 -12.02 -17.87 1.25
C ILE A 178 -12.24 -16.85 2.35
N GLN A 179 -13.31 -17.03 3.10
CA GLN A 179 -13.65 -16.19 4.25
C GLN A 179 -13.85 -17.04 5.49
N SER A 180 -13.30 -16.58 6.61
CA SER A 180 -13.67 -17.09 7.93
C SER A 180 -14.18 -15.98 8.82
N GLU A 181 -15.34 -16.21 9.41
CA GLU A 181 -15.96 -15.40 10.46
C GLU A 181 -15.90 -16.11 11.82
N SER A 182 -15.18 -17.23 11.90
CA SER A 182 -14.98 -17.95 13.17
C SER A 182 -14.34 -17.04 14.22
N LYS A 183 -14.77 -17.14 15.49
CA LYS A 183 -14.16 -16.35 16.57
C LYS A 183 -12.72 -16.78 16.86
N MET A 184 -12.48 -18.09 16.84
CA MET A 184 -11.17 -18.71 16.93
C MET A 184 -10.88 -19.48 15.63
N LEU A 185 -9.82 -19.12 14.91
CA LEU A 185 -9.44 -19.79 13.67
C LEU A 185 -8.02 -20.30 13.75
N LYS A 186 -7.83 -21.60 13.53
CA LYS A 186 -6.53 -22.18 13.22
C LYS A 186 -6.43 -22.50 11.74
N LEU A 187 -5.42 -21.97 11.06
CA LEU A 187 -5.29 -22.06 9.62
C LEU A 187 -3.87 -22.52 9.23
N SER A 188 -3.80 -23.57 8.42
CA SER A 188 -2.56 -24.07 7.82
C SER A 188 -2.73 -24.12 6.31
N ILE A 189 -2.00 -23.25 5.60
CA ILE A 189 -1.97 -23.19 4.14
C ILE A 189 -0.57 -23.57 3.68
N SER A 190 -0.46 -24.52 2.77
CA SER A 190 0.83 -24.88 2.21
C SER A 190 0.76 -25.33 0.76
N LYS A 191 1.78 -24.96 -0.02
CA LYS A 191 1.91 -25.38 -1.43
C LYS A 191 0.66 -25.05 -2.25
N ILE A 192 0.02 -23.91 -2.00
CA ILE A 192 -1.13 -23.50 -2.81
C ILE A 192 -0.68 -22.64 -3.99
N ASN A 193 -1.41 -22.77 -5.10
CA ASN A 193 -1.32 -21.86 -6.23
C ASN A 193 -2.61 -21.07 -6.29
N PHE A 194 -2.55 -19.78 -6.02
CA PHE A 194 -3.70 -18.91 -5.90
C PHE A 194 -3.57 -17.77 -6.92
N THR A 195 -4.18 -17.97 -8.09
CA THR A 195 -3.89 -17.17 -9.29
C THR A 195 -5.14 -16.51 -9.88
N ASN A 196 -5.00 -15.28 -10.36
CA ASN A 196 -6.06 -14.55 -11.09
C ASN A 196 -7.41 -14.46 -10.36
N ASN A 197 -7.43 -14.54 -9.03
CA ASN A 197 -8.67 -14.49 -8.28
C ASN A 197 -9.11 -13.06 -8.01
N LYS A 198 -10.42 -12.84 -7.96
CA LYS A 198 -11.00 -11.50 -7.84
C LYS A 198 -12.11 -11.44 -6.79
N ASN A 199 -11.87 -10.67 -5.74
CA ASN A 199 -12.92 -10.17 -4.86
C ASN A 199 -13.46 -8.85 -5.43
N THR A 200 -14.71 -8.89 -5.88
CA THR A 200 -15.42 -7.77 -6.49
C THR A 200 -16.29 -6.96 -5.54
N ASP A 201 -16.40 -7.37 -4.29
CA ASP A 201 -17.12 -6.62 -3.26
C ASP A 201 -16.32 -5.35 -2.90
N LYS A 202 -17.00 -4.21 -2.87
CA LYS A 202 -16.42 -2.91 -2.51
C LYS A 202 -16.27 -2.74 -1.00
N PHE A 203 -16.89 -3.61 -0.20
CA PHE A 203 -16.86 -3.56 1.26
C PHE A 203 -16.04 -4.70 1.86
N GLY A 204 -15.91 -5.81 1.13
CA GLY A 204 -15.05 -6.95 1.40
C GLY A 204 -13.56 -6.58 1.44
N CYS A 205 -12.74 -7.53 1.85
CA CYS A 205 -11.31 -7.35 2.05
C CYS A 205 -10.59 -8.66 1.77
N GLY A 206 -9.46 -8.66 1.08
CA GLY A 206 -8.78 -9.92 0.75
C GLY A 206 -9.47 -10.72 -0.35
N ASN A 207 -8.72 -11.58 -1.00
CA ASN A 207 -9.28 -12.82 -1.56
C ASN A 207 -9.31 -13.93 -0.50
N LEU A 208 -8.41 -13.86 0.47
CA LEU A 208 -8.37 -14.67 1.70
C LEU A 208 -8.63 -13.72 2.86
N GLN A 209 -9.79 -13.83 3.51
CA GLN A 209 -10.19 -12.96 4.60
C GLN A 209 -10.38 -13.72 5.89
N PHE A 210 -9.68 -13.29 6.93
CA PHE A 210 -9.78 -13.89 8.25
C PHE A 210 -9.91 -12.80 9.32
N ASN A 211 -10.80 -13.01 10.29
CA ASN A 211 -11.08 -12.04 11.35
C ASN A 211 -10.83 -12.67 12.74
N ASN A 212 -10.88 -11.86 13.80
CA ASN A 212 -10.88 -12.28 15.21
C ASN A 212 -9.55 -12.90 15.67
N ASN A 213 -9.59 -14.00 16.44
CA ASN A 213 -8.41 -14.67 16.96
C ASN A 213 -7.88 -15.70 15.98
N ILE A 214 -6.63 -15.52 15.57
CA ILE A 214 -6.07 -16.25 14.43
C ILE A 214 -4.74 -16.90 14.81
N ASP A 215 -4.62 -18.20 14.54
CA ASP A 215 -3.36 -18.95 14.45
C ASP A 215 -3.16 -19.36 12.99
N LEU A 216 -2.41 -18.56 12.23
CA LEU A 216 -2.24 -18.64 10.78
C LEU A 216 -0.80 -18.97 10.41
N SER A 217 -0.63 -20.09 9.71
CA SER A 217 0.62 -20.44 9.02
C SER A 217 0.39 -20.61 7.52
N ILE A 218 1.17 -19.88 6.72
CA ILE A 218 1.16 -19.99 5.24
C ILE A 218 2.60 -20.22 4.77
N GLN A 219 2.81 -21.29 4.01
CA GLN A 219 4.15 -21.67 3.55
C GLN A 219 4.23 -22.16 2.11
N ASN A 220 5.35 -21.90 1.44
CA ASN A 220 5.68 -22.46 0.12
C ASN A 220 4.57 -22.25 -0.91
N SER A 221 3.86 -21.12 -0.86
CA SER A 221 2.67 -20.86 -1.68
C SER A 221 2.89 -19.71 -2.66
N ASN A 222 2.17 -19.74 -3.78
CA ASN A 222 2.25 -18.75 -4.85
C ASN A 222 0.92 -17.99 -4.98
N PHE A 223 1.01 -16.65 -4.98
CA PHE A 223 -0.11 -15.72 -5.09
C PHE A 223 0.15 -14.75 -6.25
N TYR A 224 -0.50 -14.99 -7.39
CA TYR A 224 -0.24 -14.28 -8.64
C TYR A 224 -1.47 -13.57 -9.18
N LYS A 225 -1.38 -12.28 -9.48
CA LYS A 225 -2.44 -11.49 -10.13
C LYS A 225 -3.79 -11.52 -9.42
N ASN A 226 -3.79 -11.59 -8.10
CA ASN A 226 -5.04 -11.51 -7.34
C ASN A 226 -5.45 -10.06 -7.15
N ILE A 227 -6.76 -9.79 -7.28
CA ILE A 227 -7.31 -8.44 -7.22
C ILE A 227 -8.40 -8.40 -6.15
N CYS A 228 -8.28 -7.46 -5.21
CA CYS A 228 -9.36 -7.06 -4.34
C CYS A 228 -9.72 -5.61 -4.65
N LYS A 229 -11.02 -5.26 -4.71
CA LYS A 229 -11.43 -3.86 -4.91
C LYS A 229 -11.15 -2.95 -3.70
N LYS A 230 -10.81 -3.53 -2.55
CA LYS A 230 -10.50 -2.81 -1.32
C LYS A 230 -9.15 -3.25 -0.82
N ASN A 231 -9.00 -3.58 0.45
CA ASN A 231 -7.70 -3.79 1.06
C ASN A 231 -7.26 -5.27 0.96
N GLY A 232 -5.95 -5.49 0.87
CA GLY A 232 -5.34 -6.81 0.80
C GLY A 232 -5.64 -7.48 -0.53
N GLY A 233 -4.79 -7.29 -1.55
CA GLY A 233 -5.08 -7.87 -2.87
C GLY A 233 -5.17 -9.40 -2.82
N THR A 234 -4.45 -10.02 -1.89
CA THR A 234 -4.51 -11.45 -1.62
C THR A 234 -5.07 -11.74 -0.23
N ILE A 235 -4.38 -11.31 0.83
CA ILE A 235 -4.70 -11.67 2.21
C ILE A 235 -5.14 -10.42 2.97
N CYS A 236 -6.24 -10.55 3.70
CA CYS A 236 -6.72 -9.54 4.62
C CYS A 236 -7.00 -10.14 6.00
N LEU A 237 -6.33 -9.57 7.01
CA LEU A 237 -6.56 -9.87 8.43
C LEU A 237 -7.11 -8.61 9.10
N LYS A 238 -8.30 -8.67 9.70
CA LYS A 238 -8.91 -7.52 10.38
C LYS A 238 -9.58 -7.87 11.70
N ASN A 239 -9.80 -6.88 12.55
CA ASN A 239 -10.45 -7.03 13.86
C ASN A 239 -9.75 -8.08 14.72
N LEU A 240 -8.41 -8.08 14.69
CA LEU A 240 -7.60 -9.04 15.42
C LEU A 240 -7.60 -8.68 16.91
N MET A 241 -7.87 -9.67 17.77
CA MET A 241 -7.63 -9.54 19.22
C MET A 241 -6.36 -10.31 19.60
N GLU A 242 -6.19 -11.54 19.09
CA GLU A 242 -4.97 -12.35 19.23
C GLU A 242 -4.50 -12.88 17.86
N MET A 243 -3.19 -12.83 17.61
CA MET A 243 -2.61 -13.24 16.32
C MET A 243 -1.30 -14.04 16.46
N LYS A 244 -1.30 -15.29 16.02
CA LYS A 244 -0.06 -16.02 15.69
C LYS A 244 0.02 -16.08 14.18
N PHE A 245 0.90 -15.29 13.59
CA PHE A 245 1.06 -15.19 12.14
C PHE A 245 2.44 -15.67 11.72
N ASN A 246 2.48 -16.67 10.86
CA ASN A 246 3.71 -17.21 10.28
C ASN A 246 3.60 -17.29 8.76
N LEU A 247 4.36 -16.46 8.05
CA LEU A 247 4.45 -16.44 6.60
C LEU A 247 5.86 -16.82 6.17
N ASN A 248 6.06 -18.01 5.60
CA ASN A 248 7.39 -18.49 5.23
C ASN A 248 7.51 -18.99 3.79
N SER A 249 8.51 -18.50 3.06
CA SER A 249 8.85 -18.98 1.71
C SER A 249 7.71 -18.86 0.70
N ASN A 250 6.98 -17.73 0.70
CA ASN A 250 5.87 -17.50 -0.23
C ASN A 250 6.23 -16.46 -1.31
N LEU A 251 5.50 -16.53 -2.42
CA LEU A 251 5.67 -15.65 -3.57
C LEU A 251 4.39 -14.85 -3.81
N PHE A 252 4.48 -13.52 -3.80
CA PHE A 252 3.39 -12.59 -4.06
C PHE A 252 3.74 -11.73 -5.26
N ILE A 253 3.14 -12.00 -6.42
CA ILE A 253 3.45 -11.31 -7.67
C ILE A 253 2.21 -10.61 -8.23
N GLU A 254 2.34 -9.33 -8.59
CA GLU A 254 1.33 -8.58 -9.36
C GLU A 254 -0.07 -8.55 -8.72
N ASN A 255 -0.15 -8.65 -7.39
CA ASN A 255 -1.43 -8.54 -6.67
C ASN A 255 -1.83 -7.06 -6.52
N LYS A 256 -3.13 -6.77 -6.51
CA LYS A 256 -3.67 -5.40 -6.50
C LYS A 256 -4.79 -5.18 -5.48
N ALA A 257 -4.72 -4.06 -4.77
CA ALA A 257 -5.73 -3.57 -3.82
C ALA A 257 -5.68 -2.03 -3.68
N SER A 258 -6.58 -1.45 -2.88
CA SER A 258 -6.50 -0.05 -2.45
C SER A 258 -5.39 0.16 -1.41
N ASN A 259 -5.30 -0.73 -0.41
CA ASN A 259 -4.19 -0.75 0.56
C ASN A 259 -3.64 -2.17 0.70
N GLY A 260 -2.32 -2.33 0.79
CA GLY A 260 -1.72 -3.65 0.91
C GLY A 260 -1.92 -4.46 -0.36
N GLY A 261 -1.17 -4.15 -1.42
CA GLY A 261 -1.39 -4.77 -2.74
C GLY A 261 -1.36 -6.30 -2.70
N ALA A 262 -0.61 -6.90 -1.78
CA ALA A 262 -0.70 -8.32 -1.45
C ALA A 262 -1.36 -8.57 -0.08
N LEU A 263 -0.90 -7.90 0.97
CA LEU A 263 -1.25 -8.19 2.36
C LEU A 263 -1.74 -6.93 3.08
N TYR A 264 -2.88 -7.04 3.73
CA TYR A 264 -3.42 -6.00 4.62
C TYR A 264 -3.71 -6.58 5.99
N ILE A 265 -3.20 -5.94 7.04
CA ILE A 265 -3.39 -6.37 8.42
C ILE A 265 -3.79 -5.17 9.26
N LYS A 266 -4.90 -5.32 9.98
CA LYS A 266 -5.43 -4.32 10.91
C LYS A 266 -5.93 -4.98 12.20
N ASP A 267 -5.41 -4.55 13.33
CA ASP A 267 -5.96 -4.99 14.62
C ASP A 267 -7.14 -4.13 15.09
N ASN A 268 -7.74 -4.51 16.23
CA ASN A 268 -8.85 -3.78 16.81
C ASN A 268 -8.36 -2.59 17.66
N THR A 269 -8.98 -1.41 17.48
CA THR A 269 -8.61 -0.14 18.14
C THR A 269 -9.00 -0.07 19.62
N ASN A 270 -9.88 -0.95 20.11
CA ASN A 270 -10.59 -0.74 21.38
C ASN A 270 -10.12 -1.61 22.56
N SER A 271 -9.01 -2.35 22.43
CA SER A 271 -8.52 -3.21 23.51
C SER A 271 -7.21 -2.68 24.09
N ASN A 272 -7.25 -1.93 25.19
CA ASN A 272 -6.06 -1.64 26.02
C ASN A 272 -5.54 -2.88 26.77
N LYS A 273 -5.66 -4.08 26.20
CA LYS A 273 -5.25 -5.33 26.84
C LYS A 273 -3.90 -5.74 26.28
N TYR A 274 -2.96 -5.92 27.20
CA TYR A 274 -1.69 -6.57 26.90
C TYR A 274 -1.97 -8.06 26.69
N TYR A 275 -1.68 -8.55 25.49
CA TYR A 275 -1.85 -9.96 25.16
C TYR A 275 -0.50 -10.66 25.20
N ASP A 276 -0.32 -11.55 26.17
CA ASP A 276 0.85 -12.42 26.21
C ASP A 276 0.79 -13.38 25.01
N ASN A 277 1.87 -13.43 24.22
CA ASN A 277 2.11 -14.38 23.11
C ASN A 277 1.54 -14.03 21.72
N VAL A 278 1.62 -12.76 21.32
CA VAL A 278 1.33 -12.39 19.94
C VAL A 278 2.62 -12.31 19.10
N TYR A 279 2.71 -13.16 18.07
CA TYR A 279 3.90 -13.32 17.23
C TYR A 279 3.56 -13.09 15.77
N PHE A 280 4.35 -12.23 15.14
CA PHE A 280 4.31 -11.97 13.71
C PHE A 280 5.65 -12.36 13.10
N LEU A 281 5.70 -13.51 12.44
CA LEU A 281 6.90 -14.06 11.83
C LEU A 281 6.73 -14.06 10.30
N MET A 282 7.63 -13.38 9.61
CA MET A 282 7.70 -13.42 8.15
C MET A 282 9.13 -13.72 7.70
N SER A 283 9.33 -14.84 7.00
CA SER A 283 10.66 -15.21 6.52
C SER A 283 10.70 -15.69 5.08
N ASN A 284 11.74 -15.34 4.35
CA ASN A 284 12.03 -15.87 3.02
C ASN A 284 10.93 -15.63 1.97
N ASN A 285 10.10 -14.60 2.13
CA ASN A 285 9.04 -14.29 1.18
C ASN A 285 9.53 -13.34 0.09
N SER A 286 8.91 -13.39 -1.08
CA SER A 286 9.17 -12.46 -2.18
C SER A 286 7.88 -11.75 -2.60
N PHE A 287 7.93 -10.42 -2.60
CA PHE A 287 6.86 -9.52 -3.02
C PHE A 287 7.34 -8.77 -4.26
N ASN A 288 6.76 -9.06 -5.42
CA ASN A 288 7.20 -8.50 -6.70
C ASN A 288 6.04 -7.82 -7.43
N LYS A 289 6.21 -6.55 -7.83
CA LYS A 289 5.23 -5.80 -8.66
C LYS A 289 3.81 -5.76 -8.08
N ASN A 290 3.64 -5.87 -6.77
CA ASN A 290 2.33 -5.67 -6.15
C ASN A 290 1.98 -4.18 -6.15
N VAL A 291 0.70 -3.86 -6.28
CA VAL A 291 0.21 -2.49 -6.45
C VAL A 291 -0.89 -2.17 -5.43
N ALA A 292 -0.69 -1.09 -4.68
CA ALA A 292 -1.73 -0.45 -3.90
C ALA A 292 -2.13 0.89 -4.53
N GLU A 293 -3.41 1.26 -4.46
CA GLU A 293 -3.86 2.59 -4.88
C GLU A 293 -3.38 3.68 -3.92
N ASP A 294 -3.40 3.41 -2.62
CA ASP A 294 -3.08 4.38 -1.57
C ASP A 294 -1.77 4.03 -0.86
N PHE A 295 -1.77 3.02 0.02
CA PHE A 295 -0.65 2.72 0.91
C PHE A 295 -0.22 1.25 0.88
N GLY A 296 1.08 1.00 1.03
CA GLY A 296 1.60 -0.37 1.21
C GLY A 296 1.49 -1.20 -0.06
N GLY A 297 2.29 -0.90 -1.07
CA GLY A 297 2.18 -1.52 -2.40
C GLY A 297 2.28 -3.05 -2.35
N ALA A 298 3.08 -3.62 -1.45
CA ALA A 298 2.97 -5.03 -1.08
C ALA A 298 2.21 -5.23 0.23
N ILE A 299 2.64 -4.59 1.32
CA ILE A 299 2.14 -4.84 2.67
C ILE A 299 1.67 -3.54 3.32
N PHE A 300 0.48 -3.59 3.92
CA PHE A 300 -0.03 -2.55 4.81
C PHE A 300 -0.28 -3.13 6.21
N LEU A 301 0.27 -2.50 7.24
CA LEU A 301 0.13 -2.88 8.64
C LEU A 301 -0.42 -1.71 9.47
N GLU A 302 -1.54 -1.91 10.16
CA GLU A 302 -2.09 -0.97 11.13
C GLU A 302 -2.28 -1.68 12.46
N PHE A 303 -1.38 -1.43 13.40
CA PHE A 303 -1.35 -2.07 14.70
C PHE A 303 -1.52 -1.01 15.79
N ASN A 304 -2.54 -1.16 16.61
CA ASN A 304 -2.78 -0.37 17.81
C ASN A 304 -2.22 -1.06 19.07
N ASN A 305 -2.02 -2.38 19.01
CA ASN A 305 -1.42 -3.18 20.08
C ASN A 305 0.07 -3.46 19.81
N GLU A 306 0.81 -3.85 20.85
CA GLU A 306 2.20 -4.24 20.72
C GLU A 306 2.33 -5.69 20.23
N TYR A 307 3.10 -5.89 19.15
CA TYR A 307 3.35 -7.19 18.55
C TYR A 307 4.85 -7.47 18.45
N ASN A 308 5.25 -8.72 18.73
CA ASN A 308 6.60 -9.18 18.43
C ASN A 308 6.73 -9.46 16.94
N ILE A 309 7.26 -8.49 16.20
CA ILE A 309 7.39 -8.53 14.74
C ILE A 309 8.82 -8.95 14.37
N ASN A 310 8.93 -10.07 13.69
CA ASN A 310 10.19 -10.57 13.15
C ASN A 310 10.05 -10.81 11.64
N MET A 311 10.78 -10.04 10.84
CA MET A 311 10.77 -10.10 9.38
C MET A 311 12.19 -10.31 8.86
N ASN A 312 12.51 -11.53 8.41
CA ASN A 312 13.87 -11.90 7.97
C ASN A 312 13.89 -12.35 6.51
N ASN A 313 14.91 -11.95 5.74
CA ASN A 313 15.14 -12.42 4.37
C ASN A 313 13.92 -12.28 3.44
N ASN A 314 13.17 -11.18 3.55
CA ASN A 314 12.04 -10.92 2.65
C ASN A 314 12.46 -9.95 1.55
N TYR A 315 12.07 -10.22 0.31
CA TYR A 315 12.39 -9.40 -0.86
C TYR A 315 11.19 -8.57 -1.28
N PHE A 316 11.39 -7.28 -1.55
CA PHE A 316 10.36 -6.35 -2.02
C PHE A 316 10.85 -5.67 -3.30
N ILE A 317 10.44 -6.18 -4.45
CA ILE A 317 10.94 -5.78 -5.76
C ILE A 317 9.83 -5.08 -6.55
N LEU A 318 10.07 -3.84 -6.99
CA LEU A 318 9.17 -3.10 -7.91
C LEU A 318 7.71 -2.98 -7.45
N ASN A 319 7.45 -2.98 -6.13
CA ASN A 319 6.10 -2.79 -5.60
C ASN A 319 5.75 -1.30 -5.58
N ASN A 320 4.49 -0.95 -5.87
CA ASN A 320 4.07 0.45 -6.06
C ASN A 320 2.86 0.79 -5.19
N ALA A 321 2.84 2.01 -4.63
CA ALA A 321 1.71 2.59 -3.91
C ALA A 321 1.49 4.03 -4.40
N GLY A 322 0.24 4.44 -4.61
CA GLY A 322 -0.04 5.78 -5.14
C GLY A 322 0.29 6.93 -4.18
N ILE A 323 0.31 6.67 -2.86
CA ILE A 323 0.66 7.68 -1.85
C ILE A 323 2.01 7.35 -1.20
N MET A 324 2.13 6.26 -0.43
CA MET A 324 3.34 5.93 0.32
C MET A 324 3.53 4.42 0.57
N GLY A 325 4.80 4.03 0.77
CA GLY A 325 5.19 2.67 1.15
C GLY A 325 5.03 1.66 0.01
N GLY A 326 5.78 1.84 -1.09
CA GLY A 326 5.73 0.94 -2.25
C GLY A 326 5.92 -0.54 -1.87
N GLY A 327 6.91 -0.86 -1.02
CA GLY A 327 7.04 -2.18 -0.43
C GLY A 327 6.09 -2.37 0.77
N LEU A 328 6.42 -1.71 1.88
CA LEU A 328 5.72 -1.83 3.15
C LEU A 328 5.32 -0.46 3.66
N TYR A 329 4.09 -0.33 4.13
CA TYR A 329 3.60 0.80 4.90
C TYR A 329 3.11 0.33 6.25
N SER A 330 3.38 1.10 7.29
CA SER A 330 2.77 0.84 8.58
C SER A 330 2.38 2.09 9.35
N HIS A 331 1.21 1.99 9.95
CA HIS A 331 0.63 3.00 10.83
C HIS A 331 0.77 2.53 12.29
N TYR A 332 1.34 3.39 13.14
CA TYR A 332 1.50 3.18 14.60
C TYR A 332 2.44 2.04 15.06
N LEU A 333 3.51 1.73 14.32
CA LEU A 333 4.55 0.84 14.87
C LEU A 333 5.34 1.54 15.98
N ASN A 334 5.17 1.06 17.21
CA ASN A 334 6.10 1.36 18.29
C ASN A 334 7.45 0.73 17.95
N THR A 335 8.45 1.55 17.63
CA THR A 335 9.76 1.10 17.12
C THR A 335 10.51 0.20 18.10
N ASN A 336 10.17 0.22 19.38
CA ASN A 336 10.79 -0.63 20.41
C ASN A 336 10.45 -2.12 20.25
N SER A 337 9.38 -2.45 19.52
CA SER A 337 8.88 -3.84 19.34
C SER A 337 9.50 -4.55 18.14
N ILE A 338 10.29 -3.84 17.32
CA ILE A 338 10.82 -4.34 16.06
C ILE A 338 12.29 -4.70 16.23
N THR A 339 12.58 -6.00 16.37
CA THR A 339 13.95 -6.54 16.36
C THR A 339 14.37 -7.04 14.97
N SER A 340 13.80 -6.44 13.91
CA SER A 340 13.98 -6.94 12.55
C SER A 340 15.32 -6.53 11.94
N GLN A 341 16.08 -7.51 11.47
CA GLN A 341 17.01 -7.30 10.35
C GLN A 341 16.20 -7.35 9.05
N ILE A 342 15.45 -6.27 8.74
CA ILE A 342 14.87 -6.13 7.41
C ILE A 342 16.03 -5.88 6.46
N THR A 343 16.59 -6.96 5.91
CA THR A 343 17.52 -6.87 4.79
C THR A 343 16.66 -6.57 3.57
N LEU A 344 16.30 -5.30 3.40
CA LEU A 344 15.74 -4.83 2.15
C LEU A 344 16.88 -4.96 1.14
N ASN A 345 16.84 -6.00 0.30
CA ASN A 345 17.70 -6.07 -0.88
C ASN A 345 17.15 -5.06 -1.88
N ILE A 346 17.64 -3.84 -1.70
CA ILE A 346 17.20 -2.63 -2.35
C ILE A 346 18.04 -2.49 -3.61
N ASP A 347 17.62 -3.16 -4.68
CA ASP A 347 18.14 -2.83 -6.01
C ASP A 347 17.30 -1.71 -6.67
N ASP A 348 16.11 -1.40 -6.13
CA ASP A 348 15.18 -0.36 -6.62
C ASP A 348 14.45 0.35 -5.47
N ILE A 349 15.19 0.85 -4.46
CA ILE A 349 14.71 2.10 -3.85
C ILE A 349 15.05 3.08 -4.96
N ASP A 350 14.03 3.65 -5.59
CA ASP A 350 14.09 5.08 -5.93
C ASP A 350 14.66 5.71 -4.69
N LEU A 351 15.99 5.89 -4.65
CA LEU A 351 16.68 6.56 -3.55
C LEU A 351 15.78 7.75 -3.29
N ILE A 352 15.59 8.10 -2.03
CA ILE A 352 15.30 9.49 -1.74
C ILE A 352 16.53 10.20 -2.30
N THR A 353 16.50 10.42 -3.62
CA THR A 353 17.55 11.02 -4.38
C THR A 353 17.40 12.41 -3.87
N ASN A 354 18.45 12.90 -3.23
CA ASN A 354 18.51 14.29 -2.81
C ASN A 354 18.48 15.24 -4.02
N TYR A 355 18.05 14.77 -5.19
CA TYR A 355 17.97 15.44 -6.45
C TYR A 355 16.80 14.92 -7.33
N ASN A 356 16.35 15.76 -8.23
CA ASN A 356 15.39 15.49 -9.30
C ASN A 356 15.88 16.24 -10.56
N LEU A 357 15.93 15.54 -11.69
CA LEU A 357 16.41 16.08 -12.96
C LEU A 357 15.23 16.21 -13.93
N ILE A 358 15.07 17.36 -14.56
CA ILE A 358 14.04 17.61 -15.59
C ILE A 358 14.72 18.10 -16.85
N GLY A 359 14.22 17.72 -18.03
CA GLY A 359 14.76 18.18 -19.32
C GLY A 359 16.15 17.66 -19.62
N ASN A 360 16.50 16.48 -19.08
CA ASN A 360 17.78 15.80 -19.23
C ASN A 360 17.94 15.07 -20.58
N ILE A 361 17.03 15.27 -21.53
CA ILE A 361 17.11 14.73 -22.90
C ILE A 361 17.44 15.88 -23.84
N GLY A 362 18.52 15.73 -24.61
CA GLY A 362 18.95 16.68 -25.63
C GLY A 362 19.38 15.96 -26.90
N SER A 363 19.43 16.70 -28.03
CA SER A 363 19.91 16.19 -29.31
C SER A 363 21.20 16.88 -29.70
N PHE A 364 22.17 16.12 -30.23
CA PHE A 364 23.39 16.69 -30.79
C PHE A 364 23.14 17.18 -32.22
N THR A 365 23.50 18.43 -32.51
CA THR A 365 23.55 18.97 -33.88
C THR A 365 24.94 19.53 -34.14
N ASN A 366 25.64 19.02 -35.16
CA ASN A 366 27.03 19.39 -35.48
C ASN A 366 28.01 19.32 -34.28
N GLY A 367 27.83 18.34 -33.39
CA GLY A 367 28.68 18.17 -32.20
C GLY A 367 28.31 19.06 -31.01
N HIS A 368 27.27 19.90 -31.12
CA HIS A 368 26.76 20.71 -30.01
C HIS A 368 25.49 20.09 -29.43
N CYS A 369 25.42 20.01 -28.10
CA CYS A 369 24.21 19.61 -27.35
C CYS A 369 23.76 20.78 -26.48
N GLU A 370 22.55 21.28 -26.75
CA GLU A 370 21.94 22.34 -25.97
C GLU A 370 20.89 21.77 -25.02
N LEU A 371 21.09 22.02 -23.72
CA LEU A 371 20.22 21.57 -22.66
C LEU A 371 19.36 22.72 -22.11
N ASN A 372 18.65 23.42 -23.01
CA ASN A 372 17.90 24.64 -22.67
C ASN A 372 16.83 24.44 -21.57
N ASN A 373 16.28 23.23 -21.48
CA ASN A 373 15.25 22.86 -20.52
C ASN A 373 15.79 22.05 -19.33
N PHE A 374 17.10 21.80 -19.27
CA PHE A 374 17.68 21.02 -18.18
C PHE A 374 17.62 21.80 -16.87
N ARG A 375 17.09 21.15 -15.84
CA ARG A 375 16.91 21.69 -14.50
C ARG A 375 17.31 20.64 -13.48
N ILE A 376 18.04 21.08 -12.47
CA ILE A 376 18.51 20.28 -11.34
C ILE A 376 17.85 20.83 -10.10
N PHE A 377 17.03 20.02 -9.43
CA PHE A 377 16.45 20.34 -8.14
C PHE A 377 17.10 19.42 -7.12
N ALA A 378 17.86 19.94 -6.15
CA ALA A 378 18.60 19.11 -5.22
C ALA A 378 18.86 19.82 -3.89
N ASN A 379 19.18 19.05 -2.84
CA ASN A 379 19.59 19.61 -1.55
C ASN A 379 21.02 20.15 -1.60
N PRO A 380 21.40 21.15 -0.78
CA PRO A 380 22.72 21.78 -0.86
C PRO A 380 23.87 20.80 -0.64
N LYS A 381 24.69 20.61 -1.68
CA LYS A 381 25.85 19.71 -1.69
C LYS A 381 26.63 19.85 -3.00
N ASN A 382 27.82 19.26 -3.05
CA ASN A 382 28.51 18.96 -4.29
C ASN A 382 27.95 17.68 -4.90
N TYR A 383 27.64 17.72 -6.20
CA TYR A 383 27.21 16.59 -7.01
C TYR A 383 28.12 16.46 -8.23
N THR A 384 28.18 15.25 -8.78
CA THR A 384 28.83 14.98 -10.06
C THR A 384 27.74 14.57 -11.04
N LEU A 385 27.49 15.39 -12.06
CA LEU A 385 26.60 15.05 -13.15
C LEU A 385 27.35 14.18 -14.15
N ASN A 386 26.86 12.96 -14.36
CA ASN A 386 27.43 12.03 -15.32
C ASN A 386 26.61 12.02 -16.62
N ILE A 387 27.24 12.33 -17.75
CA ILE A 387 26.60 12.37 -19.06
C ILE A 387 26.85 11.05 -19.79
N SER A 388 25.77 10.36 -20.16
CA SER A 388 25.81 9.21 -21.05
C SER A 388 25.08 9.51 -22.36
N ILE A 389 25.52 8.86 -23.44
CA ILE A 389 24.83 8.91 -24.74
C ILE A 389 24.11 7.58 -24.94
N GLU A 390 22.79 7.64 -25.02
CA GLU A 390 21.98 6.49 -25.39
C GLU A 390 22.05 6.25 -26.91
N ASN A 391 22.07 4.97 -27.32
CA ASN A 391 21.97 4.52 -28.72
C ASN A 391 23.19 4.71 -29.65
N TYR A 392 24.40 4.97 -29.12
CA TYR A 392 25.62 4.98 -29.95
C TYR A 392 26.83 4.34 -29.26
N ASN A 393 27.26 3.17 -29.74
CA ASN A 393 28.40 2.43 -29.17
C ASN A 393 29.77 3.02 -29.53
N ASN A 394 29.83 3.98 -30.45
CA ASN A 394 31.09 4.45 -31.06
C ASN A 394 31.46 5.89 -30.69
N ILE A 395 30.69 6.56 -29.84
CA ILE A 395 30.98 7.93 -29.41
C ILE A 395 31.61 7.87 -28.01
N ILE A 396 32.89 8.25 -27.93
CA ILE A 396 33.62 8.32 -26.67
C ILE A 396 33.54 9.76 -26.16
N ILE A 397 32.84 9.98 -25.04
CA ILE A 397 32.90 11.24 -24.31
C ILE A 397 34.21 11.27 -23.53
N LYS A 398 35.08 12.25 -23.80
CA LYS A 398 36.41 12.37 -23.16
C LYS A 398 36.34 12.81 -21.69
N SER A 399 35.29 13.51 -21.30
CA SER A 399 34.96 13.85 -19.91
C SER A 399 33.44 13.87 -19.78
N ASN A 400 32.90 12.93 -19.01
CA ASN A 400 31.47 12.77 -18.78
C ASN A 400 31.04 13.26 -17.39
N GLU A 401 31.98 13.69 -16.55
CA GLU A 401 31.72 14.13 -15.19
C GLU A 401 31.79 15.65 -15.12
N ILE A 402 30.68 16.27 -14.73
CA ILE A 402 30.60 17.71 -14.46
C ILE A 402 30.33 17.89 -12.98
N GLU A 403 31.28 18.47 -12.26
CA GLU A 403 31.10 18.85 -10.86
C GLU A 403 30.15 20.06 -10.78
N ILE A 404 29.12 19.95 -9.95
CA ILE A 404 28.16 21.01 -9.68
C ILE A 404 28.03 21.20 -8.17
N GLU A 405 27.93 22.45 -7.74
CA GLU A 405 27.62 22.82 -6.37
C GLU A 405 26.21 23.36 -6.32
N VAL A 406 25.35 22.72 -5.53
CA VAL A 406 24.01 23.23 -5.24
C VAL A 406 24.10 24.00 -3.93
N LEU A 407 23.83 25.29 -3.99
CA LEU A 407 23.90 26.19 -2.84
C LEU A 407 22.59 26.15 -2.04
N ASP A 408 22.70 26.53 -0.76
CA ASP A 408 21.54 26.76 0.11
C ASP A 408 20.83 28.06 -0.27
N CYS A 409 19.64 28.28 0.32
CA CYS A 409 18.91 29.53 0.16
C CYS A 409 19.70 30.71 0.76
N ASN A 410 19.61 31.87 0.10
CA ASN A 410 20.17 33.10 0.64
C ASN A 410 19.46 33.49 1.96
N ASP A 411 20.12 34.28 2.81
CA ASP A 411 19.55 34.71 4.10
C ASP A 411 18.20 35.45 3.98
N ASN A 412 17.93 36.08 2.83
CA ASN A 412 16.68 36.78 2.54
C ASN A 412 15.60 35.89 1.88
N GLN A 413 15.87 34.58 1.78
CA GLN A 413 14.96 33.59 1.21
C GLN A 413 14.50 32.59 2.27
N ILE A 414 13.38 31.96 2.00
CA ILE A 414 12.77 30.95 2.88
C ILE A 414 13.05 29.58 2.29
N ARG A 415 13.56 28.68 3.13
CA ARG A 415 13.72 27.27 2.78
C ARG A 415 12.36 26.59 2.74
N MET A 416 12.02 26.02 1.61
CA MET A 416 10.81 25.26 1.41
C MET A 416 11.17 23.86 0.90
N TYR A 417 10.35 22.86 1.20
CA TYR A 417 10.60 21.48 0.76
C TYR A 417 9.41 20.97 -0.03
N ASP A 418 9.67 20.33 -1.17
CA ASP A 418 8.62 19.69 -1.95
C ASP A 418 8.17 18.36 -1.31
N LYS A 419 7.20 17.68 -1.93
CA LYS A 419 6.69 16.39 -1.44
C LYS A 419 7.75 15.27 -1.41
N LYS A 420 8.89 15.46 -2.09
CA LYS A 420 10.02 14.54 -2.13
C LYS A 420 11.14 14.93 -1.15
N GLY A 421 10.99 16.02 -0.40
CA GLY A 421 11.99 16.52 0.53
C GLY A 421 13.15 17.27 -0.15
N ILE A 422 12.94 17.78 -1.36
CA ILE A 422 13.94 18.59 -2.09
C ILE A 422 13.76 20.06 -1.71
N LEU A 423 14.86 20.68 -1.27
CA LEU A 423 14.94 22.09 -0.95
C LEU A 423 14.69 22.95 -2.20
N TYR A 424 13.81 23.93 -2.06
CA TYR A 424 13.69 25.07 -2.96
C TYR A 424 13.56 26.36 -2.16
N CYS A 425 13.97 27.47 -2.77
CA CYS A 425 14.03 28.77 -2.10
C CYS A 425 12.93 29.67 -2.62
N GLU A 426 12.13 30.22 -1.72
CA GLU A 426 11.16 31.26 -2.04
C GLU A 426 11.64 32.62 -1.52
N ASN A 427 11.41 33.69 -2.29
CA ASN A 427 11.54 35.03 -1.75
C ASN A 427 10.42 35.29 -0.73
N ALA A 428 10.73 36.00 0.34
CA ALA A 428 9.73 36.40 1.32
C ALA A 428 8.62 37.23 0.65
N LYS A 429 7.37 36.87 0.93
CA LYS A 429 6.19 37.65 0.52
C LYS A 429 5.90 38.65 1.63
N CYS A 430 5.72 39.93 1.32
CA CYS A 430 5.25 40.94 2.26
C CYS A 430 3.88 41.45 1.80
N ASN A 431 3.16 42.14 2.69
CA ASN A 431 1.92 42.83 2.32
C ASN A 431 2.16 43.84 1.18
N ASP A 432 1.11 44.11 0.40
CA ASP A 432 1.15 45.01 -0.75
C ASP A 432 1.55 46.46 -0.38
N ASP A 433 1.35 46.85 0.88
CA ASP A 433 1.77 48.16 1.40
C ASP A 433 3.29 48.28 1.57
N CYS A 434 4.04 47.18 1.49
CA CYS A 434 5.50 47.18 1.57
C CYS A 434 6.11 47.53 0.19
N PRO A 435 6.81 48.67 0.05
CA PRO A 435 7.33 49.17 -1.22
C PRO A 435 8.63 48.47 -1.62
N ILE A 436 8.53 47.16 -1.91
CA ILE A 436 9.66 46.29 -2.29
C ILE A 436 10.30 46.81 -3.59
N ASN A 437 11.63 46.90 -3.61
CA ASN A 437 12.47 47.43 -4.70
C ASN A 437 12.51 48.96 -4.85
N THR A 438 11.70 49.72 -4.10
CA THR A 438 11.77 51.19 -4.12
C THR A 438 12.34 51.76 -2.82
N SER A 439 11.80 51.36 -1.66
CA SER A 439 12.25 51.85 -0.36
C SER A 439 12.33 50.78 0.73
N ALA A 440 11.97 49.53 0.41
CA ALA A 440 12.04 48.41 1.34
C ALA A 440 12.57 47.13 0.69
N GLU A 441 13.05 46.22 1.54
CA GLU A 441 13.30 44.81 1.26
C GLU A 441 12.34 43.96 2.11
N CYS A 442 11.84 42.86 1.54
CA CYS A 442 11.05 41.91 2.31
C CYS A 442 11.98 40.83 2.87
N ILE A 443 12.04 40.74 4.21
CA ILE A 443 12.89 39.80 4.93
C ILE A 443 12.00 38.73 5.57
N PRO A 444 12.35 37.44 5.46
CA PRO A 444 11.56 36.40 6.07
C PRO A 444 11.59 36.47 7.60
N TYR A 445 10.43 36.32 8.23
CA TYR A 445 10.36 36.17 9.69
C TYR A 445 10.78 34.77 10.13
N TYR A 446 10.32 33.75 9.40
CA TYR A 446 10.73 32.36 9.58
C TYR A 446 11.69 31.96 8.46
N LYS A 447 12.80 31.28 8.81
CA LYS A 447 13.77 30.81 7.82
C LYS A 447 13.28 29.60 7.01
N GLU A 448 12.27 28.87 7.48
CA GLU A 448 11.82 27.62 6.85
C GLU A 448 10.29 27.43 6.88
N ASN A 449 9.74 26.79 5.84
CA ASN A 449 8.36 26.24 5.71
C ASN A 449 7.16 27.21 5.81
N ILE A 450 7.37 28.47 6.15
CA ILE A 450 6.28 29.46 6.36
C ILE A 450 6.61 30.75 5.59
N ASN A 451 5.84 31.04 4.54
CA ASN A 451 5.97 32.27 3.74
C ASN A 451 4.64 33.03 3.67
N ILE A 452 4.28 33.72 4.75
CA ILE A 452 3.00 34.43 4.88
C ILE A 452 3.24 35.95 4.86
N ALA A 453 2.51 36.64 3.97
CA ALA A 453 2.69 38.07 3.66
C ALA A 453 2.65 39.02 4.87
N ASN A 454 1.77 38.74 5.82
CA ASN A 454 1.55 39.59 7.00
C ASN A 454 2.50 39.29 8.17
N ILE A 455 3.34 38.26 8.08
CA ILE A 455 4.30 37.87 9.13
C ILE A 455 5.71 38.31 8.76
N ASN A 456 6.06 38.25 7.47
CA ASN A 456 7.38 38.67 7.00
C ASN A 456 7.61 40.17 7.22
N ILE A 457 8.87 40.55 7.37
CA ILE A 457 9.30 41.86 7.84
C ILE A 457 9.56 42.75 6.63
N CYS A 458 8.84 43.88 6.54
CA CYS A 458 9.18 44.96 5.62
C CYS A 458 10.32 45.79 6.23
N SER A 459 11.54 45.61 5.72
CA SER A 459 12.75 46.27 6.24
C SER A 459 13.13 47.45 5.35
N CYS A 460 13.22 48.65 5.91
CA CYS A 460 13.47 49.84 5.12
C CYS A 460 14.92 49.91 4.62
N LEU A 461 15.08 50.29 3.35
CA LEU A 461 16.38 50.62 2.80
C LEU A 461 16.96 51.86 3.50
N ASN A 462 18.30 51.96 3.54
CA ASN A 462 18.99 53.09 4.14
C ASN A 462 18.47 54.43 3.57
N GLY A 463 18.01 55.32 4.46
CA GLY A 463 17.40 56.60 4.10
C GLY A 463 15.88 56.62 4.14
N TYR A 464 15.22 55.50 4.41
CA TYR A 464 13.76 55.40 4.56
C TYR A 464 13.35 54.95 5.96
N GLY A 465 12.14 55.33 6.39
CA GLY A 465 11.51 54.91 7.65
C GLY A 465 9.99 55.04 7.61
N GLY A 466 9.35 54.82 8.76
CA GLY A 466 7.90 54.57 8.83
C GLY A 466 7.60 53.08 8.90
N SER A 467 6.36 52.70 9.23
CA SER A 467 5.98 51.30 9.34
C SER A 467 6.00 50.57 7.99
N ASN A 468 5.87 51.32 6.89
CA ASN A 468 5.87 50.81 5.52
C ASN A 468 6.98 51.48 4.68
N CYS A 469 8.02 52.05 5.31
CA CYS A 469 9.16 52.68 4.62
C CYS A 469 8.78 53.82 3.66
N GLU A 470 7.72 54.54 3.99
CA GLU A 470 7.15 55.63 3.19
C GLU A 470 7.86 56.97 3.41
N ASN A 471 8.57 57.15 4.52
CA ASN A 471 9.21 58.41 4.89
C ASN A 471 10.67 58.44 4.47
N ASN A 472 11.06 59.34 3.58
CA ASN A 472 12.47 59.60 3.28
C ASN A 472 13.10 60.42 4.42
N ILE A 473 13.96 59.80 5.21
CA ILE A 473 14.64 60.39 6.37
C ILE A 473 15.78 61.32 5.93
N LEU A 474 16.26 61.20 4.69
CA LEU A 474 17.39 61.94 4.15
C LEU A 474 17.04 63.38 3.70
N SER A 475 16.10 64.04 4.38
CA SER A 475 15.96 65.49 4.31
C SER A 475 16.94 66.16 5.29
N LEU A 476 18.19 66.31 4.85
CA LEU A 476 19.17 67.15 5.54
C LEU A 476 18.65 68.59 5.57
N ILE A 477 18.19 69.03 6.74
CA ILE A 477 18.02 70.45 7.07
C ILE A 477 19.42 71.07 7.12
N ILE A 478 19.85 71.68 6.01
CA ILE A 478 20.89 72.70 6.04
C ILE A 478 20.17 74.04 6.21
N SER A 479 19.88 74.41 7.47
CA SER A 479 19.52 75.79 7.80
C SER A 479 20.74 76.48 8.41
N SER A 480 21.43 77.27 7.59
CA SER A 480 22.40 78.27 8.03
C SER A 480 21.67 79.41 8.75
N GLN A 481 21.90 79.62 10.05
CA GLN A 481 21.71 80.94 10.67
C GLN A 481 22.74 81.26 11.75
N SER A 482 23.22 82.49 11.64
CA SER A 482 24.19 83.24 12.42
C SER A 482 23.56 83.99 13.61
N THR A 483 24.35 84.12 14.69
CA THR A 483 24.40 85.22 15.69
C THR A 483 23.15 85.62 16.49
N SER A 484 23.19 85.51 17.83
CA SER A 484 23.48 86.60 18.80
C SER A 484 23.02 86.23 20.22
N ALA A 485 23.71 86.81 21.20
CA ALA A 485 23.67 86.47 22.62
C ALA A 485 22.50 87.09 23.40
N SER A 486 22.04 86.42 24.47
CA SER A 486 21.87 87.02 25.81
C SER A 486 21.54 85.96 26.87
N ALA A 487 22.15 86.11 28.03
CA ALA A 487 22.15 85.21 29.18
C ALA A 487 20.93 85.36 30.11
N SER A 488 20.55 84.27 30.79
CA SER A 488 20.32 84.24 32.25
C SER A 488 20.15 82.80 32.76
N ALA A 489 20.71 82.53 33.93
CA ALA A 489 21.02 81.24 34.52
C ALA A 489 19.86 80.52 35.24
N SER A 490 19.95 79.19 35.36
CA SER A 490 19.99 78.49 36.67
C SER A 490 20.20 76.96 36.54
N ALA A 491 21.14 76.46 37.37
CA ALA A 491 21.43 75.12 37.92
C ALA A 491 20.70 73.87 37.34
N SER A 492 21.31 72.69 37.18
CA SER A 492 22.22 71.98 38.10
C SER A 492 22.84 70.73 37.42
N ASN A 493 24.03 70.35 37.93
CA ASN A 493 24.72 69.03 37.98
C ASN A 493 23.97 67.80 37.40
N ASP A 494 24.58 66.82 36.70
CA ASP A 494 25.83 66.11 37.00
C ASP A 494 26.43 65.41 35.77
N ASN A 495 27.72 65.09 35.90
CA ASN A 495 28.60 64.39 34.97
C ASN A 495 28.20 62.93 34.64
N ILE A 496 28.58 62.44 33.44
CA ILE A 496 29.64 61.43 33.22
C ILE A 496 29.60 60.90 31.76
N ASN A 497 30.70 61.18 31.04
CA ASN A 497 31.47 60.40 30.04
C ASN A 497 31.00 59.00 29.62
N SER A 498 31.32 58.44 28.45
CA SER A 498 31.85 58.90 27.14
C SER A 498 32.02 57.62 26.27
N ASN A 499 32.31 57.81 24.99
CA ASN A 499 32.90 56.87 24.02
C ASN A 499 31.97 56.00 23.17
N SER A 500 31.51 56.62 22.08
CA SER A 500 31.34 56.00 20.78
C SER A 500 32.70 55.88 20.05
N ASN A 501 33.01 54.68 19.56
CA ASN A 501 33.96 54.47 18.46
C ASN A 501 33.15 53.87 17.30
N ILE A 502 32.81 54.70 16.31
CA ILE A 502 32.24 54.25 15.04
C ILE A 502 33.32 54.42 13.98
N SER A 503 33.91 53.30 13.57
CA SER A 503 34.73 53.20 12.36
C SER A 503 33.81 53.05 11.16
N GLN A 504 33.89 54.02 10.25
CA GLN A 504 33.33 53.92 8.91
C GLN A 504 34.20 52.96 8.09
N ASN A 505 33.61 51.88 7.58
CA ASN A 505 34.13 51.14 6.44
C ASN A 505 33.00 51.01 5.41
N SER A 506 33.07 51.84 4.38
CA SER A 506 32.29 51.71 3.15
C SER A 506 32.92 50.61 2.29
N SER A 507 32.17 49.54 2.03
CA SER A 507 32.46 48.62 0.94
C SER A 507 31.23 48.52 0.04
N THR A 508 31.40 48.97 -1.20
CA THR A 508 30.41 48.84 -2.27
C THR A 508 30.50 47.43 -2.85
N ASN A 509 29.54 46.57 -2.52
CA ASN A 509 29.34 45.28 -3.19
C ASN A 509 28.00 45.30 -3.94
N SER A 510 28.05 45.41 -5.26
CA SER A 510 26.92 45.02 -6.11
C SER A 510 26.96 43.51 -6.29
N GLN A 511 26.05 42.76 -5.68
CA GLN A 511 25.91 41.33 -5.94
C GLN A 511 25.08 41.12 -7.23
N ARG A 512 25.75 40.62 -8.27
CA ARG A 512 25.10 39.83 -9.33
C ARG A 512 25.22 38.37 -8.93
N ASN A 513 24.10 37.67 -8.82
CA ASN A 513 24.06 36.23 -8.61
C ASN A 513 24.58 35.54 -9.87
N ASN A 514 25.78 34.97 -9.80
CA ASN A 514 26.41 34.19 -10.87
C ASN A 514 26.60 32.75 -10.40
N CYS A 515 26.11 31.79 -11.19
CA CYS A 515 26.56 30.40 -11.11
C CYS A 515 27.90 30.31 -11.87
N LEU A 516 28.98 29.98 -11.17
CA LEU A 516 30.34 30.01 -11.70
C LEU A 516 30.72 28.62 -12.22
N ILE A 517 30.62 28.42 -13.53
CA ILE A 517 31.14 27.21 -14.19
C ILE A 517 32.54 27.55 -14.72
N LYS A 518 33.56 26.82 -14.28
CA LYS A 518 34.93 26.91 -14.83
C LYS A 518 35.27 25.60 -15.50
N GLU A 519 35.38 25.58 -16.83
CA GLU A 519 36.26 24.64 -17.51
C GLU A 519 36.79 25.17 -18.84
N LYS A 520 38.00 24.74 -19.18
CA LYS A 520 38.76 25.03 -20.40
C LYS A 520 39.07 23.69 -21.05
N ASN A 521 38.31 23.26 -22.06
CA ASN A 521 38.69 22.12 -22.89
C ASN A 521 38.17 22.27 -24.32
N LYS A 522 39.01 21.88 -25.30
CA LYS A 522 39.02 22.48 -26.64
C LYS A 522 38.29 21.70 -27.75
N ASN A 523 37.36 20.78 -27.46
CA ASN A 523 36.70 20.02 -28.54
C ASN A 523 35.20 19.71 -28.37
N ILE A 524 34.56 20.06 -27.24
CA ILE A 524 33.11 19.97 -27.06
C ILE A 524 32.71 21.16 -26.17
N GLU A 525 31.78 21.99 -26.65
CA GLU A 525 31.27 23.14 -25.91
C GLU A 525 29.84 22.83 -25.45
N ILE A 526 29.68 22.60 -24.15
CA ILE A 526 28.37 22.48 -23.49
C ILE A 526 28.01 23.87 -22.98
N ILE A 527 27.03 24.52 -23.62
CA ILE A 527 26.55 25.84 -23.23
C ILE A 527 25.33 25.64 -22.34
N LEU A 528 25.48 25.87 -21.03
CA LEU A 528 24.36 25.96 -20.10
C LEU A 528 23.87 27.41 -20.07
N ASN A 529 22.66 27.66 -20.56
CA ASN A 529 22.05 28.99 -20.53
C ASN A 529 21.78 29.42 -19.07
N GLN A 530 22.40 30.52 -18.63
CA GLN A 530 22.32 31.10 -17.27
C GLN A 530 20.99 31.80 -16.97
N ASN A 531 19.86 31.14 -17.24
CA ASN A 531 18.53 31.66 -16.89
C ASN A 531 17.92 30.83 -15.77
N CYS A 532 18.35 31.07 -14.52
CA CYS A 532 17.55 30.75 -13.34
C CYS A 532 16.38 31.72 -13.28
N PHE A 533 15.30 31.40 -13.99
CA PHE A 533 14.06 32.17 -13.92
C PHE A 533 13.24 31.74 -12.70
N ILE A 534 12.88 32.74 -11.90
CA ILE A 534 11.84 32.68 -10.87
C ILE A 534 10.53 32.36 -11.59
N GLY A 535 9.87 31.27 -11.21
CA GLY A 535 8.57 30.91 -11.73
C GLY A 535 7.54 31.98 -11.36
N THR A 536 7.01 32.69 -12.35
CA THR A 536 5.81 33.51 -12.19
C THR A 536 4.58 32.61 -12.32
N ASN A 537 3.73 32.63 -11.28
CA ASN A 537 2.34 32.22 -11.18
C ASN A 537 1.72 31.49 -12.39
N TYR A 538 1.50 30.18 -12.24
CA TYR A 538 0.44 29.46 -12.94
C TYR A 538 -0.91 29.83 -12.28
N ASN A 539 -1.62 30.82 -12.82
CA ASN A 539 -3.05 30.92 -12.62
C ASN A 539 -3.75 29.97 -13.60
N LYS A 540 -4.47 29.00 -13.06
CA LYS A 540 -5.50 28.25 -13.79
C LYS A 540 -6.70 29.16 -13.96
N GLU A 541 -7.11 29.39 -15.21
CA GLU A 541 -8.53 29.44 -15.57
C GLU A 541 -9.03 28.01 -15.82
#